data_AF-A0A376YEP4-F1
#
_entry.id   AF-A0A376YEP4-F1
#
_cell.length_a   1.000
_cell.length_b   1.000
_cell.length_c   1.000
_cell.angle_alpha   90.00
_cell.angle_beta   90.00
_cell.angle_gamma   90.00
#
_symmetry.space_group_name_H-M   'P 1'
#
loop_
_entity.id
_entity.type
_entity.pdbx_description
1 polymer ?
#
loop_
_entity_poly.entity_id
_entity_poly.type
_entity_poly.pdbx_seq_one_letter_code
_entity_poly.pdbx_strand_id
1 'polypeptide(L)'
;MPTGAQIENWRARVTAKGSKVRITVPPMVRMDVSPDVVFEATPNLFTLDGRVDVPWARIVVHDLPESAVGVSSDVVMLNDNLQPEEPKTASIPINSNLIVHVGNNVRIDAFGLKARLTGDLNVVQDKQGLGLNGQINIPEGRFHAYGQDLIVRKGELLFSGPPDQPYLNIEAIRNPDATEDDVIAGVRVTGLADEPKAEIFSDPAMSQQAALSYLLRGQGLESDQSDSAAMTSMLIGLGVAQSGQIVGKIGETFGVSNLALDTQGVGDSSQVVVSG
;
A
#
# COMPACT_ATOMS: atom_id res chain seq x y z
N MET A 1 28.28 -38.88 38.84
CA MET A 1 27.43 -38.27 37.79
C MET A 1 26.29 -37.56 38.52
N PRO A 2 26.27 -36.22 38.64
CA PRO A 2 25.13 -35.56 39.25
C PRO A 2 23.97 -35.59 38.27
N THR A 3 22.85 -36.16 38.72
CA THR A 3 21.54 -36.13 38.07
C THR A 3 21.12 -34.67 37.88
N GLY A 4 21.01 -34.23 36.62
CA GLY A 4 20.50 -32.91 36.30
C GLY A 4 19.07 -32.77 36.84
N ALA A 5 18.86 -31.81 37.74
CA ALA A 5 17.52 -31.49 38.21
C ALA A 5 16.69 -31.02 37.02
N GLN A 6 15.76 -31.85 36.54
CA GLN A 6 14.70 -31.39 35.65
C GLN A 6 13.88 -30.37 36.42
N ILE A 7 14.00 -29.09 36.03
CA ILE A 7 13.25 -28.00 36.64
C ILE A 7 11.83 -28.08 36.08
N GLU A 8 11.00 -28.99 36.59
CA GLU A 8 9.63 -29.22 36.08
C GLU A 8 8.65 -28.10 36.46
N ASN A 9 9.03 -27.18 37.36
CA ASN A 9 8.14 -26.13 37.90
C ASN A 9 8.76 -24.73 37.86
N TRP A 10 9.52 -24.41 36.81
CA TRP A 10 10.05 -23.06 36.68
C TRP A 10 8.93 -22.04 36.44
N ARG A 11 9.12 -20.82 36.96
CA ARG A 11 8.28 -19.67 36.63
C ARG A 11 9.18 -18.46 36.46
N ALA A 12 8.95 -17.71 35.40
CA ALA A 12 9.62 -16.44 35.15
C ALA A 12 8.56 -15.37 34.89
N ARG A 13 8.80 -14.18 35.42
CA ARG A 13 8.00 -12.99 35.13
C ARG A 13 8.95 -11.86 34.81
N VAL A 14 8.76 -11.25 33.65
CA VAL A 14 9.58 -10.15 33.16
C VAL A 14 8.65 -9.00 32.82
N THR A 15 8.93 -7.83 33.35
CA THR A 15 8.26 -6.59 32.93
C THR A 15 9.21 -5.81 32.05
N ALA A 16 8.77 -5.49 30.84
CA ALA A 16 9.53 -4.69 29.89
C ALA A 16 8.82 -3.34 29.71
N LYS A 17 9.48 -2.29 30.18
CA LYS A 17 9.10 -0.89 29.94
C LYS A 17 10.21 -0.22 29.16
N GLY A 18 9.87 0.35 28.01
CA GLY A 18 10.83 1.01 27.13
C GLY A 18 10.25 2.27 26.50
N SER A 19 11.14 3.16 26.08
CA SER A 19 10.77 4.35 25.30
C SER A 19 11.55 4.34 24.00
N LYS A 20 10.84 4.38 22.87
CA LYS A 20 11.41 4.46 21.51
C LYS A 20 12.50 3.41 21.23
N VAL A 21 12.25 2.17 21.63
CA VAL A 21 13.09 1.02 21.27
C VAL A 21 12.99 0.81 19.76
N ARG A 22 14.12 0.88 19.06
CA ARG A 22 14.17 0.69 17.61
C ARG A 22 14.16 -0.79 17.26
N ILE A 23 13.17 -1.19 16.48
CA ILE A 23 13.06 -2.52 15.87
C ILE A 23 13.26 -2.35 14.36
N THR A 24 14.07 -3.22 13.77
CA THR A 24 14.33 -3.23 12.33
C THR A 24 14.25 -4.67 11.85
N VAL A 25 13.37 -4.91 10.88
CA VAL A 25 13.15 -6.20 10.21
C VAL A 25 13.42 -5.98 8.71
N PRO A 26 14.69 -6.05 8.28
CA PRO A 26 15.02 -5.87 6.87
C PRO A 26 14.41 -6.97 5.98
N PRO A 27 14.03 -6.65 4.73
CA PRO A 27 14.06 -5.33 4.10
C PRO A 27 12.80 -4.47 4.37
N MET A 28 11.81 -4.99 5.10
CA MET A 28 10.44 -4.49 5.06
C MET A 28 10.13 -3.41 6.08
N VAL A 29 10.56 -3.54 7.34
CA VAL A 29 10.01 -2.73 8.44
C VAL A 29 11.10 -2.09 9.29
N ARG A 30 10.91 -0.81 9.60
CA ARG A 30 11.63 -0.09 10.66
C ARG A 30 10.62 0.60 11.55
N MET A 31 10.72 0.45 12.86
CA MET A 31 9.80 1.07 13.81
C MET A 31 10.48 1.44 15.12
N ASP A 32 9.95 2.47 15.78
CA ASP A 32 10.24 2.79 17.17
C ASP A 32 9.03 2.41 17.99
N VAL A 33 9.22 1.60 19.02
CA VAL A 33 8.16 1.14 19.90
C VAL A 33 8.42 1.53 21.34
N SER A 34 7.37 1.86 22.07
CA SER A 34 7.41 2.09 23.52
C SER A 34 6.54 1.03 24.18
N PRO A 35 7.11 -0.12 24.57
CA PRO A 35 6.36 -1.18 25.20
C PRO A 35 6.17 -0.90 26.70
N ASP A 36 5.00 -1.25 27.21
CA ASP A 36 4.72 -1.49 28.63
C ASP A 36 4.03 -2.85 28.71
N VAL A 37 4.84 -3.90 28.78
CA VAL A 37 4.38 -5.29 28.67
C VAL A 37 4.89 -6.15 29.82
N VAL A 38 4.09 -7.15 30.17
CA VAL A 38 4.42 -8.18 31.14
C VAL A 38 4.46 -9.51 30.39
N PHE A 39 5.61 -10.17 30.46
CA PHE A 39 5.81 -11.52 29.96
C PHE A 39 5.87 -12.49 31.13
N GLU A 40 5.01 -13.50 31.14
CA GLU A 40 5.04 -14.58 32.12
C GLU A 40 5.31 -15.90 31.41
N ALA A 41 6.19 -16.70 31.98
CA ALA A 41 6.62 -17.94 31.37
C ALA A 41 6.64 -19.08 32.38
N THR A 42 6.05 -20.20 31.97
CA THR A 42 5.95 -21.46 32.71
C THR A 42 6.22 -22.62 31.74
N PRO A 43 6.52 -23.83 32.24
CA PRO A 43 6.64 -25.02 31.39
C PRO A 43 5.44 -25.31 30.49
N ASN A 44 4.26 -24.76 30.80
CA ASN A 44 3.00 -25.09 30.13
C ASN A 44 2.40 -23.95 29.31
N LEU A 45 2.83 -22.70 29.53
CA LEU A 45 2.27 -21.53 28.87
C LEU A 45 3.23 -20.33 28.98
N PHE A 46 3.36 -19.60 27.87
CA PHE A 46 3.89 -18.24 27.84
C PHE A 46 2.75 -17.26 27.64
N THR A 47 2.71 -16.18 28.42
CA THR A 47 1.75 -15.09 28.25
C THR A 47 2.48 -13.76 28.02
N LEU A 48 1.97 -12.94 27.12
CA LEU A 48 2.46 -11.60 26.86
C LEU A 48 1.30 -10.61 26.83
N ASP A 49 1.20 -9.79 27.87
CA ASP A 49 0.09 -8.87 28.08
C ASP A 49 0.60 -7.44 28.21
N GLY A 50 -0.13 -6.46 27.66
CA GLY A 50 0.17 -5.06 27.90
C GLY A 50 -0.14 -4.13 26.74
N ARG A 51 0.55 -2.99 26.71
CA ARG A 51 0.37 -1.95 25.70
C ARG A 51 1.67 -1.70 24.95
N VAL A 52 1.56 -1.43 23.66
CA VAL A 52 2.69 -1.03 22.81
C VAL A 52 2.29 0.21 22.03
N ASP A 53 2.98 1.32 22.27
CA ASP A 53 2.80 2.52 21.45
C ASP A 53 3.86 2.56 20.35
N VAL A 54 3.43 2.79 19.11
CA VAL A 54 4.29 2.87 17.92
C VAL A 54 4.30 4.33 17.42
N PRO A 55 5.13 5.21 18.01
CA PRO A 55 5.19 6.61 17.59
C PRO A 55 5.70 6.81 16.16
N TRP A 56 6.54 5.90 15.66
CA TRP A 56 7.14 6.00 14.34
C TRP A 56 7.32 4.62 13.71
N ALA A 57 6.97 4.49 12.43
CA ALA A 57 7.33 3.32 11.64
C ALA A 57 7.37 3.64 10.13
N ARG A 58 8.17 2.88 9.41
CA ARG A 58 8.25 2.84 7.95
C ARG A 58 8.11 1.39 7.52
N ILE A 59 7.06 1.11 6.77
CA ILE A 59 6.72 -0.19 6.22
C ILE A 59 6.88 -0.07 4.72
N VAL A 60 7.78 -0.86 4.13
CA VAL A 60 8.02 -0.88 2.69
C VAL A 60 7.87 -2.30 2.20
N VAL A 61 6.93 -2.51 1.29
CA VAL A 61 6.76 -3.79 0.61
C VAL A 61 7.27 -3.58 -0.82
N HIS A 62 8.44 -4.14 -1.10
CA HIS A 62 8.92 -4.25 -2.47
C HIS A 62 8.15 -5.37 -3.16
N ASP A 63 8.01 -5.31 -4.49
CA ASP A 63 7.37 -6.38 -5.25
C ASP A 63 7.96 -7.73 -4.86
N LEU A 64 7.07 -8.68 -4.61
CA LEU A 64 7.47 -10.07 -4.43
C LEU A 64 8.17 -10.48 -5.73
N PRO A 65 9.41 -11.01 -5.70
CA PRO A 65 9.99 -11.59 -6.90
C PRO A 65 9.00 -12.63 -7.45
N GLU A 66 8.85 -12.72 -8.78
CA GLU A 66 7.93 -13.67 -9.45
C GLU A 66 8.14 -15.14 -9.03
N SER A 67 9.22 -15.41 -8.29
CA SER A 67 9.57 -16.70 -7.69
C SER A 67 9.01 -16.92 -6.27
N ALA A 68 8.05 -16.13 -5.78
CA ALA A 68 7.33 -16.43 -4.54
C ALA A 68 6.33 -17.58 -4.76
N VAL A 69 6.85 -18.75 -5.15
CA VAL A 69 6.19 -20.02 -4.89
C VAL A 69 6.05 -20.10 -3.37
N GLY A 70 4.83 -19.89 -2.88
CA GLY A 70 4.49 -20.22 -1.50
C GLY A 70 4.99 -21.63 -1.26
N VAL A 71 5.81 -21.80 -0.22
CA VAL A 71 6.23 -23.13 0.20
C VAL A 71 4.95 -23.95 0.36
N SER A 72 4.76 -24.94 -0.51
CA SER A 72 3.62 -25.84 -0.41
C SER A 72 3.60 -26.40 1.01
N SER A 73 2.40 -26.62 1.57
CA SER A 73 2.20 -27.31 2.84
C SER A 73 2.78 -28.73 2.89
N ASP A 74 3.32 -29.21 1.77
CA ASP A 74 3.85 -30.57 1.59
C ASP A 74 5.37 -30.68 1.83
N VAL A 75 6.05 -29.64 2.33
CA VAL A 75 7.47 -29.73 2.68
C VAL A 75 7.64 -30.45 4.02
N VAL A 76 8.05 -31.71 3.97
CA VAL A 76 8.47 -32.50 5.14
C VAL A 76 9.99 -32.37 5.28
N MET A 77 10.46 -31.86 6.42
CA MET A 77 11.89 -31.90 6.75
C MET A 77 12.28 -33.35 7.07
N LEU A 78 13.39 -33.82 6.51
CA LEU A 78 13.91 -35.16 6.79
C LEU A 78 15.16 -35.04 7.66
N ASN A 79 15.34 -35.95 8.61
CA ASN A 79 16.61 -36.08 9.32
C ASN A 79 17.70 -36.72 8.45
N ASP A 80 18.91 -36.83 8.98
CA ASP A 80 20.05 -37.50 8.33
C ASP A 80 19.77 -38.96 7.90
N ASN A 81 18.72 -39.58 8.45
CA ASN A 81 18.26 -40.93 8.11
C ASN A 81 17.07 -40.95 7.13
N LEU A 82 16.76 -39.83 6.48
CA LEU A 82 15.66 -39.67 5.52
C LEU A 82 14.27 -39.98 6.11
N GLN A 83 14.10 -39.82 7.42
CA GLN A 83 12.80 -39.94 8.09
C GLN A 83 12.20 -38.55 8.32
N PRO A 84 10.87 -38.39 8.21
CA PRO A 84 10.18 -37.16 8.60
C PRO A 84 10.59 -36.70 10.00
N GLU A 85 11.23 -35.54 10.10
CA GLU A 85 11.32 -34.80 11.36
C GLU A 85 10.02 -34.02 11.53
N GLU A 86 9.31 -34.28 12.62
CA GLU A 86 8.26 -33.35 13.03
C GLU A 86 8.92 -31.99 13.29
N PRO A 87 8.41 -30.90 12.70
CA PRO A 87 8.90 -29.57 13.03
C PRO A 87 8.81 -29.43 14.55
N LYS A 88 9.94 -29.10 15.20
CA LYS A 88 9.97 -28.77 16.62
C LYS A 88 9.14 -27.51 16.83
N THR A 89 7.82 -27.68 16.92
CA THR A 89 6.93 -26.66 17.43
C THR A 89 7.45 -26.31 18.82
N ALA A 90 7.49 -25.01 19.13
CA ALA A 90 7.75 -24.62 20.51
C ALA A 90 6.75 -25.38 21.38
N SER A 91 7.25 -26.26 22.24
CA SER A 91 6.43 -27.23 22.99
C SER A 91 5.50 -26.56 24.02
N ILE A 92 5.60 -25.23 24.15
CA ILE A 92 4.87 -24.41 25.10
C ILE A 92 4.00 -23.42 24.30
N PRO A 93 2.65 -23.46 24.47
CA PRO A 93 1.76 -22.51 23.80
C PRO A 93 2.05 -21.07 24.23
N ILE A 94 1.82 -20.13 23.31
CA ILE A 94 1.98 -18.68 23.53
C ILE A 94 0.60 -18.03 23.44
N ASN A 95 0.21 -17.35 24.51
CA ASN A 95 -0.95 -16.47 24.52
C ASN A 95 -0.48 -15.01 24.58
N SER A 96 -1.09 -14.13 23.79
CA SER A 96 -0.78 -12.70 23.84
C SER A 96 -2.06 -11.88 23.83
N ASN A 97 -2.06 -10.77 24.55
CA ASN A 97 -3.12 -9.76 24.52
C ASN A 97 -2.48 -8.37 24.61
N LEU A 98 -2.29 -7.77 23.43
CA LEU A 98 -1.54 -6.53 23.28
C LEU A 98 -2.43 -5.44 22.70
N ILE A 99 -2.54 -4.32 23.40
CA ILE A 99 -3.11 -3.10 22.84
C ILE A 99 -2.00 -2.33 22.13
N VAL A 100 -2.06 -2.29 20.80
CA VAL A 100 -1.12 -1.59 19.94
C VAL A 100 -1.71 -0.27 19.49
N HIS A 101 -1.05 0.83 19.84
CA HIS A 101 -1.42 2.17 19.38
C HIS A 101 -0.50 2.62 18.25
N VAL A 102 -1.07 2.88 17.08
CA VAL A 102 -0.39 3.39 15.90
C VAL A 102 -0.40 4.91 15.94
N GLY A 103 0.76 5.49 16.23
CA GLY A 103 0.93 6.92 16.43
C GLY A 103 0.99 7.75 15.15
N ASN A 104 1.27 9.04 15.30
CA ASN A 104 1.14 10.03 14.25
C ASN A 104 2.21 9.99 13.14
N ASN A 105 3.23 9.15 13.23
CA ASN A 105 4.32 9.10 12.24
C ASN A 105 4.61 7.69 11.75
N VAL A 106 3.56 6.91 11.53
CA VAL A 106 3.62 5.59 10.89
C VAL A 106 3.26 5.73 9.42
N ARG A 107 4.13 5.26 8.52
CA ARG A 107 3.92 5.35 7.07
C ARG A 107 4.14 4.00 6.39
N ILE A 108 3.37 3.76 5.35
CA ILE A 108 3.45 2.60 4.48
C ILE A 108 3.75 3.02 3.04
N ASP A 109 4.58 2.24 2.36
CA ASP A 109 4.88 2.31 0.93
C ASP A 109 4.77 0.88 0.38
N ALA A 110 3.63 0.53 -0.21
CA ALA A 110 3.33 -0.84 -0.62
C ALA A 110 2.34 -0.84 -1.77
N PHE A 111 2.59 -1.65 -2.81
CA PHE A 111 1.66 -1.89 -3.93
C PHE A 111 1.10 -0.59 -4.56
N GLY A 112 1.95 0.43 -4.69
CA GLY A 112 1.55 1.75 -5.22
C GLY A 112 0.90 2.70 -4.21
N LEU A 113 0.55 2.24 -3.01
CA LEU A 113 0.03 3.08 -1.93
C LEU A 113 1.18 3.67 -1.10
N LYS A 114 1.24 5.00 -1.04
CA LYS A 114 2.07 5.75 -0.08
C LYS A 114 1.17 6.50 0.88
N ALA A 115 1.15 6.09 2.14
CA ALA A 115 0.17 6.61 3.09
C ALA A 115 0.70 6.70 4.53
N ARG A 116 0.08 7.58 5.32
CA ARG A 116 0.24 7.61 6.77
C ARG A 116 -0.88 6.80 7.40
N LEU A 117 -0.54 6.06 8.46
CA LEU A 117 -1.47 5.24 9.21
C LEU A 117 -1.57 5.74 10.65
N THR A 118 -2.75 5.60 11.26
CA THR A 118 -3.01 5.88 12.69
C THR A 118 -4.11 4.95 13.20
N GLY A 119 -4.19 4.69 14.49
CA GLY A 119 -5.31 3.92 15.06
C GLY A 119 -4.90 3.04 16.23
N ASP A 120 -5.78 2.12 16.60
CA ASP A 120 -5.61 1.25 17.74
C ASP A 120 -6.06 -0.17 17.37
N LEU A 121 -5.23 -1.15 17.71
CA LEU A 121 -5.49 -2.57 17.49
C LEU A 121 -5.30 -3.34 18.78
N ASN A 122 -6.27 -4.16 19.13
CA ASN A 122 -6.12 -5.23 20.08
C ASN A 122 -5.63 -6.48 19.33
N VAL A 123 -4.43 -6.94 19.67
CA VAL A 123 -3.76 -8.10 19.10
C VAL A 123 -3.86 -9.25 20.09
N VAL A 124 -4.70 -10.23 19.77
CA VAL A 124 -4.89 -11.42 20.59
C VAL A 124 -4.30 -12.61 19.86
N GLN A 125 -3.45 -13.38 20.52
CA GLN A 125 -2.94 -14.64 19.99
C GLN A 125 -3.21 -15.74 21.01
N ASP A 126 -3.76 -16.86 20.54
CA ASP A 126 -3.99 -18.05 21.36
C ASP A 126 -3.76 -19.32 20.53
N LYS A 127 -4.25 -20.47 21.01
CA LYS A 127 -4.13 -21.75 20.31
C LYS A 127 -4.89 -21.82 18.98
N GLN A 128 -5.92 -20.99 18.81
CA GLN A 128 -6.75 -20.96 17.60
C GLN A 128 -6.10 -20.11 16.51
N GLY A 129 -5.28 -19.12 16.88
CA GLY A 129 -4.49 -18.32 15.95
C GLY A 129 -4.30 -16.88 16.40
N LEU A 130 -3.97 -16.02 15.43
CA LEU A 130 -3.86 -14.57 15.59
C LEU A 130 -5.20 -13.91 15.28
N GLY A 131 -5.70 -13.08 16.19
CA GLY A 131 -6.87 -12.22 16.04
C GLY A 131 -6.51 -10.75 16.20
N LEU A 132 -7.10 -9.90 15.37
CA LEU A 132 -7.01 -8.45 15.42
C LEU A 132 -8.40 -7.83 15.56
N ASN A 133 -8.55 -6.93 16.52
CA ASN A 133 -9.77 -6.13 16.68
C ASN A 133 -9.41 -4.65 16.83
N GLY A 134 -10.08 -3.78 16.10
CA GLY A 134 -9.82 -2.34 16.18
C GLY A 134 -9.84 -1.68 14.81
N GLN A 135 -9.25 -0.50 14.69
CA GLN A 135 -9.36 0.30 13.47
C GLN A 135 -8.02 0.94 13.13
N ILE A 136 -7.67 0.86 11.85
CA ILE A 136 -6.59 1.64 11.23
C ILE A 136 -7.22 2.67 10.30
N ASN A 137 -6.72 3.89 10.41
CA ASN A 137 -7.12 5.03 9.61
C ASN A 137 -5.99 5.46 8.70
N ILE A 138 -6.35 5.91 7.51
CA ILE A 138 -5.49 6.52 6.51
C ILE A 138 -5.86 8.00 6.41
N PRO A 139 -5.35 8.86 7.31
CA PRO A 139 -5.66 10.29 7.30
C PRO A 139 -5.04 11.04 6.11
N GLU A 140 -3.97 10.51 5.51
CA GLU A 140 -3.37 11.06 4.29
C GLU A 140 -2.73 9.92 3.49
N GLY A 141 -2.89 9.95 2.17
CA GLY A 141 -2.26 8.98 1.29
C GLY A 141 -2.42 9.32 -0.18
N ARG A 142 -1.55 8.73 -1.00
CA ARG A 142 -1.58 8.81 -2.45
C ARG A 142 -1.38 7.41 -3.00
N PHE A 143 -2.24 7.00 -3.91
CA PHE A 143 -2.19 5.72 -4.58
C PHE A 143 -1.80 5.96 -6.04
N HIS A 144 -0.67 5.39 -6.43
CA HIS A 144 -0.13 5.50 -7.77
C HIS A 144 0.08 4.10 -8.38
N ALA A 145 -0.81 3.72 -9.28
CA ALA A 145 -0.73 2.44 -10.00
C ALA A 145 -1.52 2.55 -11.31
N TYR A 146 -1.18 1.72 -12.30
CA TYR A 146 -1.90 1.63 -13.58
C TYR A 146 -2.04 2.99 -14.30
N GLY A 147 -1.04 3.86 -14.15
CA GLY A 147 -1.06 5.22 -14.70
C GLY A 147 -2.03 6.18 -14.02
N GLN A 148 -2.68 5.75 -12.93
CA GLN A 148 -3.59 6.57 -12.14
C GLN A 148 -2.89 7.15 -10.93
N ASP A 149 -3.27 8.37 -10.60
CA ASP A 149 -2.74 9.08 -9.44
C ASP A 149 -3.90 9.61 -8.59
N LEU A 150 -4.16 8.89 -7.50
CA LEU A 150 -5.32 9.11 -6.66
C LEU A 150 -4.91 9.58 -5.27
N ILE A 151 -5.57 10.61 -4.76
CA ILE A 151 -5.41 11.15 -3.42
C ILE A 151 -6.46 10.52 -2.52
N VAL A 152 -6.02 9.83 -1.46
CA VAL A 152 -6.90 9.23 -0.45
C VAL A 152 -7.51 10.35 0.40
N ARG A 153 -8.84 10.49 0.35
CA ARG A 153 -9.60 11.44 1.19
C ARG A 153 -10.09 10.82 2.48
N LYS A 154 -10.42 9.53 2.41
CA LYS A 154 -10.90 8.74 3.54
C LYS A 154 -10.33 7.34 3.41
N GLY A 155 -9.80 6.78 4.49
CA GLY A 155 -9.45 5.37 4.52
C GLY A 155 -9.61 4.83 5.92
N GLU A 156 -10.49 3.85 6.06
CA GLU A 156 -10.76 3.14 7.31
C GLU A 156 -10.64 1.64 7.02
N LEU A 157 -9.89 0.95 7.88
CA LEU A 157 -9.77 -0.50 7.91
C LEU A 157 -10.22 -0.96 9.29
N LEU A 158 -11.33 -1.69 9.34
CA LEU A 158 -11.90 -2.21 10.57
C LEU A 158 -11.58 -3.70 10.70
N PHE A 159 -10.91 -4.07 11.79
CA PHE A 159 -10.54 -5.44 12.11
C PHE A 159 -11.51 -6.01 13.13
N SER A 160 -11.99 -7.24 12.89
CA SER A 160 -13.00 -7.90 13.72
C SER A 160 -12.70 -9.39 13.96
N GLY A 161 -11.43 -9.76 14.04
CA GLY A 161 -10.96 -11.14 14.23
C GLY A 161 -9.86 -11.48 13.23
N PRO A 162 -10.16 -12.02 12.04
CA PRO A 162 -9.13 -12.41 11.08
C PRO A 162 -8.23 -11.22 10.68
N PRO A 163 -6.89 -11.37 10.77
CA PRO A 163 -5.94 -10.28 10.51
C PRO A 163 -5.83 -9.91 9.03
N ASP A 164 -6.22 -10.81 8.13
CA ASP A 164 -6.13 -10.71 6.67
C ASP A 164 -7.47 -10.27 6.02
N GLN A 165 -8.56 -10.22 6.77
CA GLN A 165 -9.89 -9.82 6.27
C GLN A 165 -10.47 -8.60 7.00
N PRO A 166 -9.80 -7.42 6.98
CA PRO A 166 -10.42 -6.20 7.48
C PRO A 166 -11.58 -5.77 6.57
N TYR A 167 -12.57 -5.09 7.16
CA TYR A 167 -13.56 -4.35 6.40
C TYR A 167 -12.96 -3.01 5.94
N LEU A 168 -12.97 -2.78 4.64
CA LEU A 168 -12.45 -1.61 3.97
C LEU A 168 -13.55 -0.56 3.81
N ASN A 169 -13.20 0.70 4.02
CA ASN A 169 -13.99 1.86 3.63
C ASN A 169 -13.03 2.98 3.21
N ILE A 170 -12.67 2.97 1.93
CA ILE A 170 -11.63 3.82 1.37
C ILE A 170 -12.22 4.64 0.24
N GLU A 171 -11.93 5.94 0.21
CA GLU A 171 -12.30 6.85 -0.85
C GLU A 171 -11.05 7.59 -1.32
N ALA A 172 -10.79 7.52 -2.62
CA ALA A 172 -9.72 8.23 -3.27
C ALA A 172 -10.23 8.97 -4.50
N ILE A 173 -9.74 10.19 -4.72
CA ILE A 173 -10.10 11.02 -5.87
C ILE A 173 -8.90 11.22 -6.77
N ARG A 174 -9.11 11.40 -8.06
CA ARG A 174 -8.07 11.87 -8.97
C ARG A 174 -7.54 13.21 -8.47
N ASN A 175 -6.26 13.47 -8.70
CA ASN A 175 -5.69 14.78 -8.43
C ASN A 175 -6.48 15.87 -9.20
N PRO A 176 -7.11 16.84 -8.51
CA PRO A 176 -7.86 17.92 -9.16
C PRO A 176 -7.02 18.73 -10.14
N ASP A 177 -5.71 18.87 -9.88
CA ASP A 177 -4.78 19.57 -10.77
C ASP A 177 -4.61 18.88 -12.15
N ALA A 178 -5.05 17.62 -12.26
CA ALA A 178 -4.98 16.79 -13.46
C ALA A 178 -6.38 16.42 -14.00
N THR A 179 -7.40 17.22 -13.67
CA THR A 179 -8.79 17.02 -14.08
C THR A 179 -9.37 18.32 -14.65
N GLU A 180 -10.00 18.23 -15.81
CA GLU A 180 -10.69 19.33 -16.47
C GLU A 180 -12.07 19.58 -15.83
N ASP A 181 -12.69 20.71 -16.19
CA ASP A 181 -14.07 21.07 -15.83
C ASP A 181 -14.39 21.16 -14.32
N ASP A 182 -13.37 21.24 -13.45
CA ASP A 182 -13.51 21.27 -11.99
C ASP A 182 -14.33 20.07 -11.45
N VAL A 183 -14.25 18.93 -12.15
CA VAL A 183 -14.96 17.69 -11.79
C VAL A 183 -14.11 16.86 -10.83
N ILE A 184 -14.70 16.46 -9.70
CA ILE A 184 -14.08 15.47 -8.83
C ILE A 184 -14.50 14.10 -9.34
N ALA A 185 -13.56 13.30 -9.83
CA ALA A 185 -13.79 11.88 -10.12
C ALA A 185 -13.00 11.01 -9.13
N GLY A 186 -13.61 9.94 -8.64
CA GLY A 186 -13.00 9.10 -7.62
C GLY A 186 -13.51 7.67 -7.60
N VAL A 187 -12.84 6.88 -6.77
CA VAL A 187 -13.18 5.50 -6.47
C VAL A 187 -13.44 5.36 -4.98
N ARG A 188 -14.49 4.61 -4.64
CA ARG A 188 -14.80 4.18 -3.30
C ARG A 188 -14.71 2.65 -3.24
N VAL A 189 -13.95 2.14 -2.27
CA VAL A 189 -13.78 0.70 -2.03
C VAL A 189 -14.37 0.38 -0.67
N THR A 190 -15.35 -0.53 -0.65
CA THR A 190 -16.07 -0.96 0.57
C THR A 190 -16.22 -2.46 0.62
N GLY A 191 -16.28 -3.07 1.80
CA GLY A 191 -16.47 -4.52 1.96
C GLY A 191 -15.25 -5.20 2.58
N LEU A 192 -15.26 -6.53 2.64
CA LEU A 192 -14.11 -7.29 3.14
C LEU A 192 -12.92 -7.20 2.16
N ALA A 193 -11.70 -7.33 2.66
CA ALA A 193 -10.50 -7.16 1.85
C ALA A 193 -10.32 -8.23 0.75
N ASP A 194 -10.90 -9.41 0.92
CA ASP A 194 -10.91 -10.52 -0.06
C ASP A 194 -12.06 -10.42 -1.06
N GLU A 195 -13.18 -9.79 -0.67
CA GLU A 195 -14.34 -9.51 -1.53
C GLU A 195 -14.70 -8.01 -1.55
N PRO A 196 -13.79 -7.12 -1.99
CA PRO A 196 -14.06 -5.69 -1.98
C PRO A 196 -15.02 -5.31 -3.12
N LYS A 197 -15.93 -4.38 -2.83
CA LYS A 197 -16.76 -3.70 -3.82
C LYS A 197 -16.15 -2.33 -4.14
N ALA A 198 -15.81 -2.13 -5.41
CA ALA A 198 -15.37 -0.84 -5.93
C ALA A 198 -16.50 -0.11 -6.65
N GLU A 199 -16.70 1.16 -6.33
CA GLU A 199 -17.67 2.05 -6.95
C GLU A 199 -16.98 3.31 -7.45
N ILE A 200 -17.21 3.67 -8.70
CA ILE A 200 -16.71 4.91 -9.29
C ILE A 200 -17.77 5.98 -9.12
N PHE A 201 -17.37 7.16 -8.69
CA PHE A 201 -18.26 8.30 -8.46
C PHE A 201 -17.67 9.59 -9.04
N SER A 202 -18.52 10.61 -9.14
CA SER A 202 -18.11 11.95 -9.48
C SER A 202 -18.92 13.01 -8.72
N ASP A 203 -18.37 14.22 -8.65
CA ASP A 203 -19.06 15.43 -8.24
C ASP A 203 -18.76 16.53 -9.28
N PRO A 204 -19.76 17.03 -10.04
CA PRO A 204 -21.18 16.67 -10.00
C PRO A 204 -21.47 15.21 -10.39
N ALA A 205 -22.57 14.65 -9.87
CA ALA A 205 -22.95 13.26 -10.13
C ALA A 205 -23.27 13.01 -11.60
N MET A 206 -22.58 12.04 -12.22
CA MET A 206 -22.78 11.65 -13.61
C MET A 206 -22.91 10.13 -13.75
N SER A 207 -23.09 9.64 -14.99
CA SER A 207 -23.09 8.20 -15.26
C SER A 207 -21.73 7.59 -14.95
N GLN A 208 -21.69 6.30 -14.58
CA GLN A 208 -20.42 5.62 -14.29
C GLN A 208 -19.43 5.67 -15.46
N GLN A 209 -19.92 5.65 -16.72
CA GLN A 209 -19.05 5.74 -17.89
C GLN A 209 -18.37 7.11 -17.99
N ALA A 210 -19.13 8.19 -17.74
CA ALA A 210 -18.57 9.54 -17.75
C ALA A 210 -17.63 9.74 -16.55
N ALA A 211 -18.00 9.26 -15.36
CA ALA A 211 -17.14 9.35 -14.17
C ALA A 211 -15.83 8.56 -14.35
N LEU A 212 -15.89 7.38 -14.97
CA LEU A 212 -14.71 6.60 -15.33
C LEU A 212 -13.84 7.33 -16.35
N SER A 213 -14.44 8.02 -17.32
CA SER A 213 -13.68 8.84 -18.27
C SER A 213 -12.87 9.92 -17.57
N TYR A 214 -13.49 10.68 -16.67
CA TYR A 214 -12.77 11.66 -15.86
C TYR A 214 -11.73 10.99 -14.97
N LEU A 215 -12.05 9.84 -14.36
CA LEU A 215 -11.11 9.13 -13.52
C LEU A 215 -9.87 8.69 -14.29
N LEU A 216 -10.01 8.12 -15.49
CA LEU A 216 -8.90 7.59 -16.28
C LEU A 216 -8.18 8.64 -17.12
N ARG A 217 -8.93 9.56 -17.73
CA ARG A 217 -8.41 10.53 -18.73
C ARG A 217 -8.34 11.97 -18.22
N GLY A 218 -9.03 12.28 -17.13
CA GLY A 218 -9.10 13.65 -16.58
C GLY A 218 -10.11 14.54 -17.30
N GLN A 219 -10.88 14.00 -18.24
CA GLN A 219 -11.82 14.74 -19.07
C GLN A 219 -13.06 13.89 -19.37
N GLY A 220 -14.14 14.57 -19.77
CA GLY A 220 -15.41 13.93 -20.09
C GLY A 220 -15.35 13.01 -21.31
N LEU A 221 -16.47 12.31 -21.55
CA LEU A 221 -16.72 11.69 -22.86
C LEU A 221 -17.26 12.81 -23.76
N GLU A 222 -16.38 13.63 -24.33
CA GLU A 222 -16.81 14.53 -25.38
C GLU A 222 -17.32 13.68 -26.56
N SER A 223 -18.56 13.94 -26.96
CA SER A 223 -19.13 13.39 -28.18
C SER A 223 -18.51 14.13 -29.35
N ASP A 224 -17.34 13.69 -29.81
CA ASP A 224 -16.60 14.38 -30.86
C ASP A 224 -17.33 14.30 -32.21
N GLN A 225 -18.15 15.32 -32.48
CA GLN A 225 -18.51 15.75 -33.83
C GLN A 225 -17.60 16.91 -34.31
N SER A 226 -16.64 17.35 -33.48
CA SER A 226 -15.84 18.56 -33.75
C SER A 226 -14.45 18.27 -34.32
N ASP A 227 -13.88 17.09 -34.04
CA ASP A 227 -12.52 16.72 -34.44
C ASP A 227 -12.32 16.53 -35.96
N SER A 228 -13.42 16.41 -36.72
CA SER A 228 -13.37 16.38 -38.19
C SER A 228 -12.86 17.71 -38.77
N ALA A 229 -13.15 18.85 -38.14
CA ALA A 229 -12.73 20.16 -38.64
C ALA A 229 -11.23 20.43 -38.40
N ALA A 230 -10.69 20.01 -37.26
CA ALA A 230 -9.27 20.13 -36.93
C ALA A 230 -8.40 19.18 -37.79
N MET A 231 -8.84 17.93 -37.97
CA MET A 231 -8.17 16.97 -38.85
C MET A 231 -8.22 17.40 -40.32
N THR A 232 -9.35 17.96 -40.78
CA THR A 232 -9.49 18.47 -42.16
C THR A 232 -8.59 19.68 -42.39
N SER A 233 -8.45 20.57 -41.42
CA SER A 233 -7.55 21.73 -41.54
C SER A 233 -6.07 21.33 -41.50
N MET A 234 -5.69 20.30 -40.73
CA MET A 234 -4.34 19.71 -40.80
C MET A 234 -4.06 19.04 -42.15
N LEU A 235 -5.01 18.28 -42.72
CA LEU A 235 -4.88 17.68 -44.05
C LEU A 235 -4.74 18.73 -45.16
N ILE A 236 -5.47 19.84 -45.06
CA ILE A 236 -5.34 20.97 -45.99
C ILE A 236 -3.96 21.64 -45.83
N GLY A 237 -3.48 21.84 -44.60
CA GLY A 237 -2.15 22.38 -44.34
C GLY A 237 -1.01 21.51 -44.91
N LEU A 238 -1.12 20.19 -44.77
CA LEU A 238 -0.18 19.21 -45.35
C LEU A 238 -0.29 19.14 -46.88
N GLY A 239 -1.49 19.28 -47.45
CA GLY A 239 -1.71 19.34 -48.89
C GLY A 239 -1.10 20.61 -49.53
N VAL A 240 -1.11 21.73 -48.81
CA VAL A 240 -0.48 22.98 -49.26
C VAL A 240 1.05 22.90 -49.14
N ALA A 241 1.58 22.21 -48.12
CA ALA A 241 3.02 22.00 -47.94
C ALA A 241 3.68 21.15 -49.05
N GLN A 242 2.93 20.32 -49.78
CA GLN A 242 3.48 19.59 -50.94
C GLN A 242 3.74 20.46 -52.18
N SER A 243 3.26 21.71 -52.24
CA SER A 243 3.39 22.58 -53.42
C SER A 243 4.39 23.74 -53.27
N GLY A 244 5.11 23.86 -52.15
CA GLY A 244 6.03 24.96 -51.91
C GLY A 244 7.33 24.54 -51.24
N GLN A 245 8.38 24.36 -52.05
CA GLN A 245 9.76 24.12 -51.64
C GLN A 245 10.21 24.98 -50.46
N ILE A 246 10.60 24.38 -49.31
CA ILE A 246 11.66 24.91 -48.43
C ILE A 246 12.45 23.74 -47.83
N VAL A 247 13.64 23.54 -48.39
CA VAL A 247 14.74 22.74 -47.85
C VAL A 247 15.54 23.62 -46.89
N GLY A 248 15.97 23.09 -45.74
CA GLY A 248 17.08 23.72 -45.02
C GLY A 248 17.25 23.34 -43.55
N LYS A 249 17.96 22.22 -43.33
CA LYS A 249 18.91 21.97 -42.23
C LYS A 249 19.00 23.02 -41.11
N ILE A 250 18.56 22.68 -39.91
CA ILE A 250 19.14 23.17 -38.65
C ILE A 250 19.08 22.01 -37.63
N GLY A 251 20.21 21.52 -37.13
CA GLY A 251 20.21 20.59 -35.99
C GLY A 251 21.47 19.76 -35.70
N GLU A 252 22.38 19.53 -36.65
CA GLU A 252 23.62 18.76 -36.41
C GLU A 252 24.75 19.64 -35.85
N THR A 253 24.62 20.16 -34.62
CA THR A 253 25.80 20.67 -33.85
C THR A 253 25.62 20.71 -32.33
N PHE A 254 24.47 20.29 -31.78
CA PHE A 254 24.29 20.26 -30.33
C PHE A 254 24.24 18.82 -29.84
N GLY A 255 25.34 18.39 -29.20
CA GLY A 255 25.45 17.10 -28.52
C GLY A 255 24.59 17.10 -27.27
N VAL A 256 23.32 16.72 -27.41
CA VAL A 256 22.39 16.55 -26.30
C VAL A 256 22.17 15.07 -26.07
N SER A 257 22.72 14.54 -24.97
CA SER A 257 22.41 13.21 -24.47
C SER A 257 21.43 13.37 -23.31
N ASN A 258 20.28 12.71 -23.43
CA ASN A 258 19.15 12.69 -22.49
C ASN A 258 18.28 13.96 -22.46
N LEU A 259 17.46 14.13 -23.50
CA LEU A 259 16.18 14.82 -23.35
C LEU A 259 15.18 13.83 -22.74
N ALA A 260 14.68 14.13 -21.55
CA ALA A 260 13.42 13.56 -21.07
C ALA A 260 12.32 14.58 -21.39
N LEU A 261 11.37 14.18 -22.22
CA LEU A 261 10.14 14.92 -22.42
C LEU A 261 9.15 14.46 -21.35
N ASP A 262 8.82 15.36 -20.43
CA ASP A 262 7.69 15.19 -19.53
C ASP A 262 6.58 16.14 -20.00
N THR A 263 5.40 15.59 -20.29
CA THR A 263 4.23 16.38 -20.69
C THR A 263 3.38 16.58 -19.45
N GLN A 264 3.47 17.77 -18.86
CA GLN A 264 2.63 18.15 -17.74
C GLN A 264 1.62 19.20 -18.23
N GLY A 265 0.35 18.81 -18.32
CA GLY A 265 -0.74 19.68 -18.74
C GLY A 265 -1.97 18.90 -19.22
N VAL A 266 -3.15 19.47 -19.01
CA VAL A 266 -4.46 19.03 -19.54
C VAL A 266 -4.99 20.08 -20.52
N GLY A 267 -5.70 19.65 -21.56
CA GLY A 267 -6.25 20.50 -22.63
C GLY A 267 -5.24 21.24 -23.53
N ASP A 268 -5.72 22.31 -24.19
CA ASP A 268 -5.02 23.16 -25.17
C ASP A 268 -3.80 23.95 -24.62
N SER A 269 -3.41 23.71 -23.37
CA SER A 269 -2.31 24.41 -22.69
C SER A 269 -1.16 23.46 -22.29
N SER A 270 -0.77 22.59 -23.21
CA SER A 270 0.48 21.83 -23.08
C SER A 270 1.67 22.79 -23.19
N GLN A 271 2.18 23.24 -22.05
CA GLN A 271 3.40 24.02 -22.01
C GLN A 271 4.59 23.08 -21.88
N VAL A 272 5.39 22.99 -22.94
CA VAL A 272 6.66 22.26 -22.92
C VAL A 272 7.67 23.09 -22.12
N VAL A 273 7.96 22.67 -20.89
CA VAL A 273 9.04 23.26 -20.11
C VAL A 273 10.28 22.40 -20.31
N VAL A 274 11.29 22.97 -20.98
CA VAL A 274 12.60 22.34 -21.12
C VAL A 274 13.48 22.84 -19.99
N SER A 275 13.77 21.98 -19.02
CA SER A 275 14.86 22.20 -18.05
C SER A 275 16.11 21.47 -18.52
N GLY A 276 17.20 22.22 -18.69
CA GLY A 276 18.55 21.70 -18.85
C GLY A 276 19.33 21.76 -17.54
#